data_AF-A0A0Q5LLZ1-F1
#
_entry.id   AF-A0A0Q5LLZ1-F1
#
_cell.length_a   1.000
_cell.length_b   1.000
_cell.length_c   1.000
_cell.angle_alpha   90.00
_cell.angle_beta   90.00
_cell.angle_gamma   90.00
#
_symmetry.space_group_name_H-M   'P 1'
#
loop_
_entity.id
_entity.type
_entity.pdbx_description
1 polymer ?
#
loop_
_entity_poly.entity_id
_entity_poly.type
_entity_poly.pdbx_seq_one_letter_code
_entity_poly.pdbx_strand_id
1 'polypeptide(L)'
;MRFRATTANRRGIQPGVFALVNGLASAGRLSAAEERFRRSSNDWFTAHLIDPSTVDPGLFRDHPLAVSWFAEAASDLLERIPGYLRILERHLIDWERVSTLRPGRIIYSDAHQVLAVTAARAGDTAASSLT
;
A
#
# COMPACT_ATOMS: atom_id res chain seq x y z
N MET A 1 7.04 6.59 5.05
CA MET A 1 6.09 7.33 4.17
C MET A 1 5.17 6.36 3.45
N ARG A 2 3.93 6.75 3.15
CA ARG A 2 2.99 5.95 2.36
C ARG A 2 2.16 6.84 1.44
N PHE A 3 1.86 6.34 0.24
CA PHE A 3 0.92 6.94 -0.71
C PHE A 3 -0.30 6.03 -0.77
N ARG A 4 -1.46 6.55 -0.35
CA ARG A 4 -2.67 5.74 -0.15
C ARG A 4 -3.93 6.47 -0.60
N ALA A 5 -5.01 5.73 -0.82
CA ALA A 5 -6.33 6.31 -1.02
C ALA A 5 -6.75 7.14 0.21
N THR A 6 -7.54 8.18 -0.03
CA THR A 6 -8.17 8.97 1.05
C THR A 6 -9.24 8.18 1.80
N THR A 7 -9.85 7.18 1.17
CA THR A 7 -10.90 6.34 1.76
C THR A 7 -10.45 4.90 1.96
N ALA A 8 -10.98 4.27 3.03
CA ALA A 8 -10.73 2.87 3.31
C ALA A 8 -11.56 1.96 2.40
N ASN A 9 -11.02 0.80 2.05
CA ASN A 9 -11.76 -0.27 1.40
C ASN A 9 -12.67 -1.00 2.40
N ARG A 10 -13.42 -2.01 1.92
CA ARG A 10 -14.32 -2.86 2.73
C ARG A 10 -13.66 -3.58 3.92
N ARG A 11 -12.32 -3.62 3.99
CA ARG A 11 -11.55 -4.21 5.10
C ARG A 11 -11.03 -3.15 6.07
N GLY A 12 -11.43 -1.88 5.92
CA GLY A 12 -10.92 -0.77 6.73
C GLY A 12 -9.52 -0.30 6.32
N ILE A 13 -8.95 -0.80 5.22
CA ILE A 13 -7.59 -0.46 4.77
C ILE A 13 -7.67 0.61 3.69
N GLN A 14 -6.97 1.73 3.88
CA GLN A 14 -6.68 2.68 2.79
C GLN A 14 -5.61 2.08 1.85
N PRO A 15 -5.97 1.61 0.65
CA PRO A 15 -5.05 0.87 -0.22
C PRO A 15 -3.88 1.75 -0.66
N GLY A 16 -2.71 1.13 -0.84
CA GLY A 16 -1.53 1.81 -1.34
C GLY A 16 -1.60 2.02 -2.85
N VAL A 17 -0.74 2.90 -3.37
CA VAL A 17 -0.73 3.29 -4.79
C VAL A 17 -0.66 2.09 -5.77
N PHE A 18 0.12 1.05 -5.45
CA PHE A 18 0.20 -0.17 -6.27
C PHE A 18 -1.12 -0.91 -6.35
N ALA A 19 -1.81 -1.07 -5.22
CA ALA A 19 -3.09 -1.75 -5.16
C ALA A 19 -4.15 -0.98 -5.95
N LEU A 20 -4.13 0.35 -5.90
CA LEU A 20 -5.06 1.20 -6.66
C LEU A 20 -4.85 1.06 -8.17
N VAL A 21 -3.61 1.19 -8.65
CA VAL A 21 -3.32 1.09 -10.09
C VAL A 21 -3.49 -0.34 -10.61
N ASN A 22 -3.11 -1.36 -9.84
CA ASN A 22 -3.39 -2.76 -10.20
C ASN A 22 -4.90 -3.04 -10.22
N GLY A 23 -5.67 -2.40 -9.34
CA GLY A 23 -7.14 -2.45 -9.37
C GLY A 23 -7.71 -1.91 -10.68
N LEU A 24 -7.26 -0.72 -11.11
CA LEU A 24 -7.63 -0.16 -12.42
C LEU A 24 -7.26 -1.10 -13.58
N ALA A 25 -6.08 -1.71 -13.54
CA ALA A 25 -5.63 -2.67 -14.55
C ALA A 25 -6.54 -3.89 -14.60
N SER A 26 -6.87 -4.46 -13.44
CA SER A 26 -7.77 -5.62 -13.34
C SER A 26 -9.18 -5.32 -13.86
N ALA A 27 -9.62 -4.07 -13.74
CA ALA A 27 -10.90 -3.58 -14.25
C ALA A 27 -10.86 -3.19 -15.74
N GLY A 28 -9.73 -3.36 -16.43
CA GLY A 28 -9.58 -2.99 -17.85
C GLY A 28 -9.66 -1.47 -18.10
N ARG A 29 -9.40 -0.65 -17.08
CA ARG A 29 -9.57 0.81 -17.16
C ARG A 29 -8.32 1.55 -17.59
N LEU A 30 -7.16 0.91 -17.61
CA LEU A 30 -5.92 1.56 -18.03
C LEU A 30 -5.84 1.68 -19.55
N SER A 31 -5.37 2.83 -20.03
CA SER A 31 -4.93 2.97 -21.42
C SER A 31 -3.70 2.10 -21.70
N ALA A 32 -3.42 1.85 -22.98
CA ALA A 32 -2.25 1.05 -23.38
C ALA A 32 -0.91 1.64 -22.87
N ALA A 33 -0.80 2.97 -22.78
CA ALA A 33 0.40 3.62 -22.25
C ALA A 33 0.54 3.43 -20.73
N GLU A 34 -0.57 3.56 -20.00
CA GLU A 34 -0.60 3.35 -18.55
C GLU A 34 -0.32 1.89 -18.19
N GLU A 35 -0.84 0.95 -18.97
CA GLU A 35 -0.57 -0.48 -18.76
C GLU A 35 0.90 -0.84 -19.01
N ARG A 36 1.54 -0.26 -20.03
CA ARG A 36 2.99 -0.42 -20.26
C ARG A 36 3.81 0.15 -19.10
N PHE A 37 3.45 1.35 -18.62
CA PHE A 37 4.09 1.95 -17.46
C PHE A 37 3.93 1.06 -16.21
N ARG A 38 2.72 0.57 -15.94
CA ARG A 38 2.42 -0.29 -14.80
C ARG A 38 3.24 -1.57 -14.83
N ARG A 39 3.27 -2.27 -15.98
CA ARG A 39 4.04 -3.53 -16.12
C ARG A 39 5.53 -3.29 -15.88
N SER A 40 6.14 -2.39 -16.65
CA SER A 40 7.57 -2.09 -16.51
C SER A 40 7.96 -1.61 -15.11
N SER A 41 7.11 -0.83 -14.45
CA SER A 41 7.38 -0.39 -13.08
C SER A 41 7.18 -1.51 -12.06
N ASN A 42 6.13 -2.32 -12.19
CA ASN A 42 5.91 -3.46 -11.29
C ASN A 42 7.04 -4.50 -11.43
N ASP A 43 7.48 -4.82 -12.65
CA ASP A 43 8.60 -5.74 -12.88
C ASP A 43 9.88 -5.20 -12.22
N TRP A 44 10.11 -3.89 -12.31
CA TRP A 44 11.23 -3.26 -11.61
C TRP A 44 11.09 -3.37 -10.09
N PHE A 45 9.90 -3.10 -9.51
CA PHE A 45 9.68 -3.27 -8.08
C PHE A 45 9.87 -4.71 -7.63
N THR A 46 9.41 -5.71 -8.40
CA THR A 46 9.65 -7.12 -8.11
C THR A 46 11.13 -7.46 -8.04
N ALA A 47 11.97 -6.80 -8.85
CA ALA A 47 13.41 -7.02 -8.84
C ALA A 47 14.18 -6.24 -7.73
N HIS A 48 13.64 -5.13 -7.23
CA HIS A 48 14.38 -4.20 -6.36
C HIS A 48 13.79 -4.04 -4.95
N LEU A 49 12.54 -4.44 -4.74
CA LEU A 49 11.87 -4.43 -3.45
C LEU A 49 11.67 -5.87 -2.98
N ILE A 50 12.20 -6.17 -1.79
CA ILE A 50 12.03 -7.48 -1.17
C ILE A 50 10.52 -7.73 -1.00
N ASP A 51 10.05 -8.89 -1.45
CA ASP A 51 8.71 -9.38 -1.13
C ASP A 51 8.77 -10.03 0.27
N PRO A 52 8.13 -9.43 1.30
CA PRO A 52 8.16 -9.99 2.64
C PRO A 52 7.61 -11.41 2.73
N SER A 53 6.75 -11.83 1.78
CA SER A 53 6.20 -13.19 1.70
C SER A 53 7.27 -14.24 1.39
N THR A 54 8.39 -13.83 0.79
CA THR A 54 9.53 -14.72 0.53
C THR A 54 10.41 -14.93 1.76
N VAL A 55 10.34 -14.00 2.72
CA VAL A 55 11.03 -14.08 4.01
C VAL A 55 10.17 -14.80 5.04
N ASP A 56 8.89 -14.43 5.13
CA ASP A 56 7.88 -15.07 5.96
C ASP A 56 6.60 -15.32 5.15
N PRO A 57 6.38 -16.56 4.66
CA PRO A 57 5.17 -16.91 3.92
C PRO A 57 3.86 -16.80 4.72
N GLY A 58 3.93 -16.72 6.06
CA GLY A 58 2.78 -16.53 6.95
C GLY A 58 2.38 -15.08 7.17
N LEU A 59 3.27 -14.13 6.87
CA LEU A 59 3.16 -12.74 7.30
C LEU A 59 1.79 -12.11 7.01
N PHE A 60 1.33 -12.17 5.76
CA PHE A 60 0.06 -11.55 5.36
C PHE A 60 -1.18 -12.36 5.76
N ARG A 61 -1.03 -13.67 6.01
CA ARG A 61 -2.11 -14.50 6.56
C ARG A 61 -2.34 -14.16 8.02
N ASP A 62 -1.26 -14.00 8.79
CA ASP A 62 -1.31 -13.74 10.23
C ASP A 62 -1.59 -12.25 10.52
N HIS A 63 -1.28 -11.38 9.55
CA HIS A 63 -1.49 -9.94 9.62
C HIS A 63 -2.25 -9.40 8.39
N PRO A 64 -3.54 -9.74 8.21
CA PRO A 64 -4.31 -9.39 7.01
C PRO A 64 -4.59 -7.89 6.87
N LEU A 65 -4.38 -7.11 7.93
CA LEU A 65 -4.51 -5.66 7.97
C LEU A 65 -3.15 -4.94 7.89
N ALA A 66 -2.05 -5.67 7.66
CA ALA A 66 -0.73 -5.08 7.51
C ALA A 66 -0.69 -4.10 6.35
N VAL A 67 -0.06 -2.95 6.57
CA VAL A 67 0.19 -1.95 5.53
C VAL A 67 1.68 -1.68 5.43
N SER A 68 2.18 -1.61 4.19
CA SER A 68 3.57 -1.24 3.91
C SER A 68 3.77 0.28 3.88
N TRP A 69 4.91 0.72 4.38
CA TRP A 69 5.40 2.08 4.39
C TRP A 69 6.80 2.07 3.76
N PHE A 70 7.09 2.99 2.85
CA PHE A 70 8.46 3.23 2.41
C PHE A 70 9.30 3.83 3.54
N ALA A 71 10.52 3.34 3.70
CA ALA A 71 11.56 4.01 4.46
C ALA A 71 11.92 5.34 3.79
N GLU A 72 12.44 6.30 4.56
CA GLU A 72 12.90 7.57 4.00
C GLU A 72 14.10 7.38 3.06
N ALA A 73 14.96 6.42 3.38
CA ALA A 73 16.13 6.05 2.57
C ALA A 73 15.80 5.35 1.25
N ALA A 74 14.53 5.06 0.96
CA ALA A 74 14.09 4.33 -0.22
C ALA A 74 14.04 5.21 -1.50
N SER A 75 15.02 6.09 -1.71
CA SER A 75 14.97 7.13 -2.74
C SER A 75 14.69 6.58 -4.15
N ASP A 76 15.42 5.55 -4.58
CA ASP A 76 15.26 4.95 -5.91
C ASP A 76 13.86 4.37 -6.13
N LEU A 77 13.26 3.81 -5.07
CA LEU A 77 11.88 3.31 -5.11
C LEU A 77 10.87 4.46 -5.23
N LEU A 78 11.13 5.56 -4.51
CA LEU A 78 10.26 6.72 -4.45
C LEU A 78 10.23 7.51 -5.75
N GLU A 79 11.33 7.53 -6.52
CA GLU A 79 11.42 8.20 -7.82
C GLU A 79 10.41 7.67 -8.85
N ARG A 80 9.94 6.43 -8.69
CA ARG A 80 8.95 5.82 -9.61
C ARG A 80 7.50 6.11 -9.23
N ILE A 81 7.25 6.51 -7.98
CA ILE A 81 5.90 6.76 -7.46
C ILE A 81 5.14 7.83 -8.25
N PRO A 82 5.73 8.96 -8.69
CA PRO A 82 5.02 9.98 -9.46
C PRO A 82 4.28 9.43 -10.70
N GLY A 83 4.84 8.41 -11.35
CA GLY A 83 4.19 7.79 -12.50
C GLY A 83 2.88 7.08 -12.15
N TYR A 84 2.79 6.44 -10.97
CA TYR A 84 1.55 5.85 -10.47
C TYR A 84 0.54 6.92 -10.05
N LEU A 85 1.00 8.00 -9.38
CA LEU A 85 0.13 9.08 -8.92
C LEU A 85 -0.57 9.78 -10.10
N ARG A 86 0.17 10.03 -11.19
CA ARG A 86 -0.39 10.59 -12.42
C ARG A 86 -1.47 9.70 -13.06
N ILE A 87 -1.37 8.38 -12.91
CA ILE A 87 -2.45 7.46 -13.33
C ILE A 87 -3.67 7.69 -12.44
N LEU A 88 -3.51 7.71 -11.12
CA LEU A 88 -4.63 7.93 -10.20
C LEU A 88 -5.34 9.27 -10.47
N GLU A 89 -4.58 10.33 -10.68
CA GLU A 89 -5.11 11.67 -11.02
C GLU A 89 -5.92 11.66 -12.32
N ARG A 90 -5.42 11.00 -13.38
CA ARG A 90 -6.16 10.84 -14.66
C ARG A 90 -7.47 10.08 -14.51
N HIS A 91 -7.52 9.16 -13.55
CA HIS A 91 -8.70 8.35 -13.25
C HIS A 91 -9.59 8.95 -12.15
N LEU A 92 -9.30 10.19 -11.72
CA LEU A 92 -10.01 10.91 -10.65
C LEU A 92 -10.09 10.10 -9.34
N ILE A 93 -9.00 9.39 -9.01
CA ILE A 93 -8.87 8.65 -7.76
C ILE A 93 -8.09 9.51 -6.76
N ASP A 94 -8.77 9.91 -5.69
CA ASP A 94 -8.17 10.67 -4.60
C ASP A 94 -7.12 9.85 -3.85
N TRP A 95 -5.99 10.50 -3.57
CA TRP A 95 -4.89 9.92 -2.83
C TRP A 95 -4.23 10.96 -1.91
N GLU A 96 -3.54 10.49 -0.88
CA GLU A 96 -2.75 11.31 0.03
C GLU A 96 -1.37 10.71 0.28
N ARG A 97 -0.39 11.58 0.53
CA ARG A 97 0.93 11.22 1.08
C ARG A 97 0.89 11.35 2.59
N VAL A 98 1.23 10.27 3.29
CA VAL A 98 1.31 10.24 4.75
C VAL A 98 2.73 9.94 5.19
N SER A 99 3.26 10.78 6.06
CA SER A 99 4.55 10.57 6.74
C SER A 99 4.29 10.38 8.23
N THR A 100 4.96 9.41 8.84
CA THR A 100 4.85 9.13 10.27
C THR A 100 6.12 8.45 10.76
N LEU A 101 6.51 8.75 11.99
CA LEU A 101 7.53 7.99 12.75
C LEU A 101 6.89 6.86 13.58
N ARG A 102 5.56 6.78 13.60
CA ARG A 102 4.77 5.77 14.34
C ARG A 102 3.82 5.07 13.37
N PRO A 103 4.31 4.13 12.54
CA PRO A 103 3.49 3.40 11.57
C PRO A 103 2.55 2.36 12.21
N GLY A 104 2.68 2.13 13.52
CA GLY A 104 1.96 1.09 14.27
C GLY A 104 2.92 0.06 14.86
N ARG A 105 2.42 -1.14 15.13
CA ARG A 105 3.29 -2.28 15.51
C ARG A 105 3.96 -2.82 14.25
N ILE A 106 5.28 -2.69 14.19
CA ILE A 106 6.10 -3.19 13.09
C ILE A 106 6.14 -4.71 13.16
N ILE A 107 5.84 -5.36 12.05
CA ILE A 107 5.87 -6.83 11.89
C ILE A 107 6.97 -7.27 10.91
N TYR A 108 7.47 -6.35 10.09
CA TYR A 108 8.58 -6.57 9.17
C TYR A 108 9.23 -5.23 8.84
N SER A 109 10.55 -5.23 8.66
CA SER A 109 11.32 -4.06 8.24
C SER A 109 12.54 -4.48 7.44
N ASP A 110 12.87 -3.73 6.41
CA ASP A 110 14.12 -3.79 5.67
C ASP A 110 14.65 -2.37 5.38
N ALA A 111 15.67 -2.24 4.54
CA ALA A 111 16.26 -0.94 4.17
C ALA A 111 15.31 -0.01 3.40
N HIS A 112 14.26 -0.56 2.79
CA HIS A 112 13.37 0.11 1.86
C HIS A 112 11.95 0.27 2.37
N GLN A 113 11.48 -0.62 3.24
CA GLN A 113 10.10 -0.60 3.72
C GLN A 113 9.93 -1.12 5.15
N VAL A 114 8.81 -0.73 5.74
CA VAL A 114 8.29 -1.21 7.02
C VAL A 114 6.86 -1.68 6.80
N LEU A 115 6.54 -2.90 7.22
CA LEU A 115 5.16 -3.36 7.33
C LEU A 115 4.72 -3.23 8.78
N ALA A 116 3.58 -2.59 8.97
CA ALA A 116 3.01 -2.38 10.29
C ALA A 116 1.52 -2.69 10.30
N VAL A 117 1.04 -3.14 11.46
CA VAL A 117 -0.39 -3.19 11.78
C VAL A 117 -0.72 -2.04 12.71
N THR A 118 -1.77 -1.29 12.40
CA THR A 118 -2.38 -0.40 13.38
C THR A 118 -3.05 -1.27 14.44
N ALA A 119 -2.75 -1.04 15.72
CA ALA A 119 -3.57 -1.62 16.78
C ALA A 119 -5.03 -1.21 16.53
N ALA A 120 -5.97 -2.15 16.60
CA ALA A 120 -7.38 -1.81 16.64
C ALA A 120 -7.55 -0.73 17.73
N ARG A 121 -8.22 0.39 17.41
CA ARG A 121 -8.54 1.36 18.46
C ARG A 121 -9.31 0.57 19.52
N ALA A 122 -8.96 0.72 20.79
CA ALA A 122 -9.65 0.12 21.93
C ALA A 122 -11.11 0.62 22.12
N GLY A 123 -11.76 1.12 21.06
CA GLY A 123 -13.13 1.62 21.03
C GLY A 123 -14.11 0.79 20.20
N ASP A 124 -13.65 -0.20 19.42
CA ASP A 124 -14.57 -1.06 18.62
C ASP A 124 -15.14 -2.24 19.43
N THR A 125 -14.86 -2.31 20.74
CA THR A 125 -15.38 -3.37 21.64
C THR A 125 -16.44 -2.84 22.61
N ALA A 126 -17.23 -1.83 22.22
CA ALA A 126 -18.34 -1.32 23.02
C ALA A 126 -19.59 -1.05 22.17
N ALA A 127 -20.09 -2.08 21.49
CA ALA A 127 -21.46 -2.10 20.98
C ALA A 127 -21.95 -3.54 20.79
N SER A 128 -22.08 -4.29 21.89
CA SER A 128 -22.95 -5.47 21.98
C SER A 128 -23.27 -5.74 23.44
N SER A 129 -23.97 -4.79 24.04
CA SER A 129 -24.90 -5.02 25.16
C SER A 129 -26.10 -4.12 24.87
N LEU A 130 -27.32 -4.64 25.09
CA LEU A 130 -28.64 -4.22 24.57
C LEU A 130 -28.98 -5.01 23.28
N THR A 131 -29.89 -5.99 23.27
CA THR A 131 -31.12 -6.19 24.05
C THR A 131 -31.35 -7.68 24.30
#